data_AF-A0A845XN60-F1
#
_entry.id   AF-A0A845XN60-F1
#
_cell.length_a   1.000
_cell.length_b   1.000
_cell.length_c   1.000
_cell.angle_alpha   90.00
_cell.angle_beta   90.00
_cell.angle_gamma   90.00
#
_symmetry.space_group_name_H-M   'P 1'
#
loop_
_entity.id
_entity.type
_entity.pdbx_description
1 polymer ?
#
loop_
_entity_poly.entity_id
_entity_poly.type
_entity_poly.pdbx_seq_one_letter_code
_entity_poly.pdbx_strand_id
1 'polypeptide(L)' 'MVFVLTSACSHDTIAFDDLLTGGKVKGIGLRRPKSRFRYFLGDKAYSSQAIREKLRFQGATPIIPPEKQ' A
#
# COMPACT_ATOMS: atom_id res chain seq x y z
N MET A 1 1.85 -4.12 14.05
CA MET A 1 2.14 -2.72 13.72
C MET A 1 0.81 -1.97 13.77
N VAL A 2 0.71 -0.92 14.58
CA VAL A 2 -0.51 -0.12 14.73
C VAL A 2 -0.15 1.28 14.24
N PHE A 3 -0.83 1.74 13.19
CA PHE A 3 -0.72 3.10 12.70
C PHE A 3 -1.95 3.86 13.17
N VAL A 4 -1.75 4.97 13.88
CA VAL A 4 -2.84 5.86 14.29
C VAL A 4 -2.89 7.00 13.28
N LEU A 5 -3.90 6.98 12.41
CA LEU A 5 -4.16 8.03 11.44
C LEU A 5 -5.03 9.10 12.12
N THR A 6 -4.46 10.26 12.44
CA THR A 6 -5.22 11.40 12.94
C THR A 6 -5.80 12.18 11.76
N SER A 7 -7.00 12.75 11.90
CA SER A 7 -7.75 13.48 10.85
C SER A 7 -7.03 14.69 10.23
N ALA A 8 -5.87 15.11 10.77
CA ALA A 8 -5.03 16.18 10.26
C ALA A 8 -3.80 15.69 9.44
N CYS A 9 -3.60 14.37 9.31
CA CYS A 9 -2.54 13.82 8.47
C CYS A 9 -3.04 13.63 7.03
N SER A 10 -2.77 14.61 6.17
CA SER A 10 -2.89 14.43 4.70
C SER A 10 -1.78 13.55 4.11
N HIS A 11 -1.00 12.85 4.95
CA HIS A 11 0.34 12.34 4.64
C HIS A 11 0.52 10.87 5.03
N ASP A 12 -0.52 10.05 4.95
CA ASP A 12 -0.40 8.59 5.14
C ASP A 12 0.58 7.99 4.12
N THR A 13 0.79 8.68 3.00
CA THR A 13 1.84 8.42 2.01
C THR A 13 3.26 8.53 2.54
N ILE A 14 3.53 9.26 3.63
CA ILE A 14 4.86 9.29 4.27
C ILE A 14 5.15 7.93 4.92
N ALA A 15 4.14 7.31 5.52
CA ALA A 15 4.26 5.96 6.10
C ALA A 15 4.20 4.85 5.05
N PHE A 16 4.13 5.19 3.75
CA PHE A 16 3.93 4.21 2.69
C PHE A 16 5.07 3.19 2.61
N ASP A 17 6.32 3.61 2.75
CA ASP A 17 7.46 2.70 2.66
C ASP A 17 7.49 1.69 3.82
N ASP A 18 7.10 2.13 5.01
CA ASP A 18 6.96 1.28 6.18
C ASP A 18 5.79 0.32 6.05
N LEU A 19 4.66 0.78 5.50
CA LEU A 19 3.49 -0.05 5.17
C LEU A 19 3.85 -1.10 4.11
N LEU A 20 4.61 -0.71 3.09
CA LEU A 20 5.02 -1.55 1.98
C LEU A 20 5.99 -2.66 2.46
N THR A 21 6.91 -2.32 3.37
CA THR A 21 7.86 -3.27 3.98
C THR A 21 7.22 -4.17 5.03
N GLY A 22 6.32 -3.63 5.85
CA GLY A 22 5.70 -4.31 6.99
C GLY A 22 4.43 -5.10 6.65
N GLY A 23 3.82 -4.83 5.50
CA GLY A 23 2.53 -5.38 5.08
C GLY A 23 2.59 -6.90 4.85
N LYS A 24 2.07 -7.68 5.80
CA LYS A 24 1.88 -9.13 5.63
C LYS A 24 0.42 -9.42 5.33
N VAL A 25 0.15 -10.03 4.17
CA VAL A 25 -1.20 -10.47 3.82
C VAL A 25 -1.45 -11.86 4.38
N LYS A 26 -2.44 -11.93 5.28
CA LYS A 26 -2.93 -13.21 5.80
C LYS A 26 -3.66 -13.94 4.68
N GLY A 27 -3.24 -15.16 4.39
CA GLY A 27 -3.96 -16.03 3.46
C GLY A 27 -5.20 -16.63 4.12
N ILE A 28 -6.17 -17.05 3.30
CA ILE A 28 -7.30 -17.89 3.75
C ILE A 28 -6.73 -19.28 4.07
N GLY A 29 -6.32 -19.49 5.33
CA GLY A 29 -5.78 -20.76 5.83
C GLY A 29 -4.72 -20.60 6.93
N LEU A 30 -4.33 -21.72 7.55
CA LEU A 30 -3.28 -21.80 8.60
C LEU A 30 -1.85 -21.50 8.11
N ARG A 31 -1.68 -21.12 6.84
CA ARG A 31 -0.36 -20.88 6.25
C ARG A 31 0.23 -19.56 6.75
N ARG A 32 1.57 -19.54 6.80
CA ARG A 32 2.34 -18.32 7.11
C ARG A 32 1.88 -17.18 6.20
N PRO A 33 1.53 -16.00 6.76
CA PRO A 33 1.18 -14.82 5.97
C PRO A 33 2.25 -14.54 4.92
N LYS A 34 1.83 -14.25 3.70
CA LYS A 34 2.76 -13.89 2.63
C LYS A 34 3.24 -12.46 2.88
N SER A 35 4.55 -12.27 2.80
CA SER A 35 5.17 -10.93 2.85
C SER A 35 4.92 -10.13 1.57
N ARG A 36 4.61 -10.80 0.45
CA ARG A 36 4.36 -10.15 -0.84
C ARG A 36 2.87 -10.21 -1.18
N PHE A 37 2.26 -9.05 -1.37
CA PHE A 37 0.92 -8.89 -1.90
C PHE A 37 0.94 -8.76 -3.42
N ARG A 38 -0.09 -9.31 -4.07
CA ARG A 38 -0.22 -9.29 -5.53
C ARG A 38 -0.92 -8.02 -6.03
N TYR A 39 -1.83 -7.48 -5.23
CA TYR A 39 -2.62 -6.30 -5.57
C TYR A 39 -2.55 -5.32 -4.40
N PHE A 40 -2.44 -4.04 -4.70
CA PHE A 40 -2.52 -2.96 -3.72
C PHE A 40 -3.74 -2.09 -4.06
N LEU A 41 -4.75 -2.13 -3.20
CA LEU A 41 -5.92 -1.27 -3.30
C LEU A 41 -5.63 -0.01 -2.48
N GLY A 42 -5.67 1.14 -3.13
CA GLY A 42 -5.40 2.42 -2.47
C GLY A 42 -6.37 3.50 -2.93
N ASP A 43 -6.58 4.48 -2.07
CA ASP A 43 -7.34 5.68 -2.41
C ASP A 43 -6.54 6.63 -3.32
N LYS A 44 -7.18 7.65 -3.88
CA LYS A 44 -6.59 8.67 -4.75
C LYS A 44 -5.36 9.35 -4.14
N ALA A 45 -5.26 9.47 -2.81
CA ALA A 45 -4.05 9.98 -2.16
C ALA A 45 -2.77 9.20 -2.52
N TYR A 46 -2.90 7.93 -2.97
CA TYR A 46 -1.81 7.08 -3.42
C TYR A 46 -1.62 7.08 -4.95
N SER A 47 -2.25 7.99 -5.70
CA SER A 47 -2.23 7.99 -7.17
C SER A 47 -0.88 8.36 -7.77
N SER A 48 0.06 8.87 -6.96
CA SER A 48 1.35 9.37 -7.41
C SER A 48 2.17 8.34 -8.18
N GLN A 49 2.92 8.81 -9.17
CA GLN A 49 3.74 7.94 -10.00
C GLN A 49 4.82 7.21 -9.17
N ALA A 50 5.43 7.89 -8.20
CA ALA A 50 6.42 7.31 -7.31
C ALA A 50 5.87 6.09 -6.53
N ILE A 51 4.64 6.16 -6.04
CA ILE A 51 3.98 5.05 -5.33
C ILE A 51 3.70 3.88 -6.30
N ARG A 52 3.20 4.19 -7.50
CA ARG A 52 2.94 3.17 -8.53
C ARG A 52 4.22 2.44 -8.95
N GLU A 53 5.33 3.13 -9.08
CA GLU A 53 6.64 2.55 -9.41
C GLU A 53 7.17 1.66 -8.28
N LYS A 54 7.10 2.11 -7.03
CA LYS A 54 7.48 1.31 -5.85
C LYS A 54 6.67 0.01 -5.76
N LEU A 55 5.35 0.08 -6.01
CA LEU A 55 4.48 -1.10 -6.03
C LEU A 55 4.87 -2.09 -7.13
N ARG A 56 5.12 -1.59 -8.35
CA ARG A 56 5.56 -2.42 -9.47
C ARG A 56 6.91 -3.09 -9.21
N PHE A 57 7.87 -2.37 -8.63
CA PHE A 57 9.19 -2.91 -8.26
C PHE A 57 9.06 -4.07 -7.25
N GLN A 58 8.14 -3.97 -6.29
CA GLN A 58 7.85 -5.06 -5.36
C GLN A 58 7.02 -6.21 -5.94
N GLY A 59 6.56 -6.09 -7.19
CA GLY A 59 5.74 -7.10 -7.87
C GLY A 59 4.25 -7.04 -7.53
N ALA A 60 3.78 -5.90 -7.01
CA ALA A 60 2.37 -5.64 -6.73
C ALA A 60 1.72 -4.81 -7.85
N THR A 61 0.48 -5.16 -8.20
CA THR A 61 -0.32 -4.39 -9.16
C THR A 61 -1.11 -3.29 -8.42
N PRO A 62 -0.87 -2.00 -8.69
CA PRO A 62 -1.63 -0.90 -8.10
C PRO A 62 -3.04 -0.82 -8.69
N ILE A 63 -4.06 -1.00 -7.84
CA ILE A 63 -5.46 -0.74 -8.13
C ILE A 63 -5.81 0.57 -7.40
N ILE A 64 -5.45 1.69 -8.03
CA ILE A 64 -5.59 3.02 -7.45
C ILE A 64 -6.28 3.92 -8.49
N PRO A 65 -7.30 4.72 -8.09
CA PRO A 65 -7.93 5.67 -8.98
C PRO A 65 -6.89 6.53 -9.74
N PRO A 66 -7.09 6.80 -11.04
CA PRO A 66 -6.24 7.73 -11.74
C PRO A 66 -6.39 9.13 -11.13
N GLU A 67 -5.31 9.90 -11.19
CA GLU A 67 -5.40 11.32 -10.88
C GLU A 67 -6.32 11.97 -11.93
N LYS A 68 -7.31 12.74 -11.48
CA LYS A 68 -8.13 13.54 -12.42
C LYS A 68 -7.20 14.60 -12.99
N GLN A 69 -7.02 14.61 -14.32
CA GLN A 69 -6.45 15.75 -15.04
C GLN A 69 -7.28 17.01 -14.78
#